data_AF-A0A831TVN9-F1
#
_entry.id   AF-A0A831TVN9-F1
#
_cell.length_a   1.000
_cell.length_b   1.000
_cell.length_c   1.000
_cell.angle_alpha   90.00
_cell.angle_beta   90.00
_cell.angle_gamma   90.00
#
_symmetry.space_group_name_H-M   'P 1'
#
loop_
_entity.id
_entity.type
_entity.pdbx_description
1 polymer ?
#
loop_
_entity_poly.entity_id
_entity_poly.type
_entity_poly.pdbx_seq_one_letter_code
_entity_poly.pdbx_strand_id
1 'polypeptide(L)'
;MSRRLPATIRPPEWREPGQVWTQTLKIAVITPMFGGGYDPGEVDVVCPIRAAAIRGHLRFWWRALYGHRYSTSEDLFKKEADLWGSDTKPGQVALRVKVDQLGEKVAYGQVAGKATPKAGPLLGYF
;
A
#
# COMPACT_ATOMS: atom_id res chain seq x y z
N MET A 1 -13.88 41.89 5.55
CA MET A 1 -12.46 41.75 5.18
C MET A 1 -12.34 40.77 4.03
N SER A 2 -12.11 41.26 2.81
CA SER A 2 -12.05 40.44 1.59
C SER A 2 -10.68 39.77 1.47
N ARG A 3 -10.65 38.42 1.48
CA ARG A 3 -9.44 37.62 1.33
C ARG A 3 -8.99 37.72 -0.13
N ARG A 4 -7.97 38.55 -0.41
CA ARG A 4 -7.36 38.66 -1.74
C ARG A 4 -6.80 37.28 -2.11
N LEU A 5 -7.35 36.67 -3.16
CA LEU A 5 -6.78 35.48 -3.78
C LEU A 5 -5.38 35.85 -4.30
N PRO A 6 -4.33 35.07 -4.01
CA PRO A 6 -2.99 35.35 -4.53
C PRO A 6 -3.00 35.35 -6.06
N ALA A 7 -2.19 36.24 -6.63
CA ALA A 7 -2.13 36.49 -8.07
C ALA A 7 -1.79 35.21 -8.83
N THR A 8 -2.73 34.75 -9.68
CA THR A 8 -2.54 33.74 -10.73
C THR A 8 -1.76 32.49 -10.31
N ILE A 9 -2.45 31.53 -9.70
CA ILE A 9 -1.98 30.14 -9.61
C ILE A 9 -1.94 29.61 -11.06
N ARG A 10 -0.74 29.47 -11.63
CA ARG A 10 -0.59 28.80 -12.94
C ARG A 10 -0.87 27.31 -12.72
N PRO A 11 -1.74 26.68 -13.52
CA PRO A 11 -1.92 25.24 -13.44
C PRO A 11 -0.58 24.55 -13.72
N PRO A 12 -0.26 23.45 -13.02
CA PRO A 12 0.95 22.70 -13.30
C PRO A 12 0.92 22.23 -14.75
N GLU A 13 2.01 22.45 -15.47
CA GLU A 13 2.17 21.98 -16.84
C GLU A 13 2.34 20.47 -16.83
N TRP A 14 1.50 19.76 -17.58
CA TRP A 14 1.62 18.31 -17.73
C TRP A 14 2.88 18.00 -18.55
N ARG A 15 3.75 17.15 -18.00
CA ARG A 15 4.94 16.63 -18.69
C ARG A 15 4.76 15.14 -18.91
N GLU A 16 5.10 14.68 -20.11
CA GLU A 16 5.20 13.25 -20.36
C GLU A 16 6.19 12.64 -19.37
N PRO A 17 5.81 11.56 -18.68
CA PRO A 17 6.77 10.82 -17.89
C PRO A 17 7.92 10.40 -18.82
N GLY A 18 9.16 10.73 -18.44
CA GLY A 18 10.33 10.14 -19.08
C GLY A 18 10.26 8.60 -19.04
N GLN A 19 11.12 7.91 -19.78
CA GLN A 19 11.05 6.45 -19.94
C GLN A 19 10.82 5.70 -18.62
N VAL A 20 9.59 5.21 -18.45
CA VAL A 20 9.13 4.54 -17.23
C VAL A 20 9.26 3.05 -17.41
N TRP A 21 10.09 2.41 -16.59
CA TRP A 21 10.07 0.95 -16.49
C TRP A 21 8.81 0.52 -15.73
N THR A 22 8.00 -0.32 -16.35
CA THR A 22 6.72 -0.78 -15.79
C THR A 22 6.75 -2.29 -15.58
N GLN A 23 6.37 -2.73 -14.39
CA GLN A 23 6.14 -4.13 -14.08
C GLN A 23 4.73 -4.33 -13.55
N THR A 24 4.04 -5.34 -14.09
CA THR A 24 2.66 -5.68 -13.71
C THR A 24 2.66 -7.04 -13.01
N LEU A 25 2.04 -7.10 -11.84
CA LEU A 25 1.92 -8.31 -11.02
C LEU A 25 0.44 -8.63 -10.81
N LYS A 26 0.08 -9.91 -10.95
CA LYS A 26 -1.23 -10.42 -10.53
C LYS A 26 -1.08 -11.04 -9.16
N ILE A 27 -1.87 -10.55 -8.21
CA ILE A 27 -1.80 -10.95 -6.81
C ILE A 27 -3.21 -11.31 -6.35
N ALA A 28 -3.32 -12.37 -5.57
CA ALA A 28 -4.56 -12.79 -4.91
C ALA A 28 -4.32 -12.88 -3.41
N VAL A 29 -5.36 -12.59 -2.63
CA VAL A 29 -5.33 -12.80 -1.18
C VAL A 29 -5.63 -14.27 -0.88
N ILE A 30 -4.82 -14.89 -0.02
CA ILE A 30 -5.04 -16.28 0.41
C ILE A 30 -6.12 -16.31 1.51
N THR A 31 -6.09 -15.31 2.39
CA THR A 31 -7.09 -15.11 3.45
C THR A 31 -8.12 -14.07 3.02
N PRO A 32 -9.39 -14.19 3.46
CA PRO A 32 -10.37 -13.12 3.27
C PRO A 32 -9.84 -11.78 3.77
N MET A 33 -10.20 -10.72 3.08
CA MET A 33 -9.85 -9.37 3.48
C MET A 33 -10.70 -8.93 4.65
N PHE A 34 -10.07 -8.28 5.64
CA PHE A 34 -10.74 -7.69 6.78
C PHE A 34 -10.53 -6.18 6.77
N GLY A 35 -11.61 -5.41 6.83
CA GLY A 35 -11.55 -3.95 6.85
C GLY A 35 -10.99 -3.34 5.56
N GLY A 36 -10.30 -2.20 5.68
CA GLY A 36 -9.72 -1.47 4.54
C GLY A 36 -10.55 -0.28 4.07
N GLY A 37 -11.76 -0.11 4.60
CA GLY A 37 -12.62 1.05 4.37
C GLY A 37 -12.43 2.20 5.34
N TYR A 38 -13.33 3.18 5.26
CA TYR A 38 -13.41 4.26 6.26
C TYR A 38 -14.08 3.76 7.55
N ASP A 39 -15.02 2.82 7.43
CA ASP A 39 -15.67 2.15 8.55
C ASP A 39 -14.81 0.99 9.06
N PRO A 40 -14.43 0.98 10.36
CA PRO A 40 -13.65 -0.09 10.94
C PRO A 40 -14.35 -1.45 10.81
N GLY A 41 -13.60 -2.47 10.37
CA GLY A 41 -14.12 -3.84 10.21
C GLY A 41 -14.89 -4.09 8.91
N GLU A 42 -15.28 -3.05 8.18
CA GLU A 42 -15.97 -3.16 6.89
C GLU A 42 -15.01 -2.92 5.72
N VAL A 43 -15.21 -3.70 4.66
CA VAL A 43 -14.43 -3.59 3.42
C VAL A 43 -15.06 -2.53 2.54
N ASP A 44 -14.27 -1.56 2.11
CA ASP A 44 -14.68 -0.60 1.09
C ASP A 44 -14.70 -1.29 -0.28
N VAL A 45 -15.89 -1.56 -0.79
CA VAL A 45 -16.09 -2.25 -2.08
C VAL A 45 -15.64 -1.43 -3.29
N VAL A 46 -15.57 -0.10 -3.15
CA VAL A 46 -15.14 0.80 -4.24
C VAL A 46 -13.63 0.77 -4.36
N CYS A 47 -12.92 0.78 -3.23
CA CYS A 47 -11.47 0.76 -3.18
C CYS A 47 -10.96 -0.22 -2.11
N PRO A 48 -11.13 -1.55 -2.34
CA PRO A 48 -10.81 -2.57 -1.34
C PRO A 48 -9.30 -2.61 -1.05
N ILE A 49 -8.48 -2.38 -2.07
CA ILE A 49 -7.02 -2.35 -1.97
C ILE A 49 -6.52 -0.99 -2.42
N ARG A 50 -6.10 -0.17 -1.47
CA ARG A 50 -5.56 1.17 -1.73
C ARG A 50 -4.10 1.09 -2.15
N ALA A 51 -3.75 1.76 -3.26
CA ALA A 51 -2.36 1.89 -3.70
C ALA A 51 -1.45 2.51 -2.61
N ALA A 52 -2.00 3.42 -1.79
CA ALA A 52 -1.30 4.02 -0.66
C ALA A 52 -0.93 2.98 0.43
N ALA A 53 -1.82 2.02 0.71
CA ALA A 53 -1.55 0.95 1.67
C ALA A 53 -0.44 0.03 1.17
N ILE A 54 -0.47 -0.35 -0.12
CA ILE A 54 0.61 -1.12 -0.74
C ILE A 54 1.94 -0.34 -0.66
N ARG A 55 1.93 0.97 -0.96
CA ARG A 55 3.11 1.83 -0.84
C ARG A 55 3.69 1.77 0.58
N GLY A 56 2.84 1.85 1.60
CA GLY A 56 3.26 1.76 3.00
C GLY A 56 3.95 0.44 3.33
N HIS A 57 3.38 -0.69 2.89
CA HIS A 57 3.98 -2.01 3.09
C HIS A 57 5.30 -2.16 2.34
N LEU A 58 5.39 -1.69 1.09
CA LEU A 58 6.64 -1.73 0.33
C LEU A 58 7.74 -0.87 0.97
N ARG A 59 7.39 0.31 1.50
CA ARG A 59 8.33 1.15 2.27
C ARG A 59 8.82 0.43 3.52
N PHE A 60 7.91 -0.21 4.26
CA PHE A 60 8.25 -1.01 5.43
C PHE A 60 9.23 -2.14 5.08
N TRP A 61 8.91 -2.96 4.08
CA TRP A 61 9.78 -4.05 3.65
C TRP A 61 11.10 -3.55 3.08
N TRP A 62 11.11 -2.43 2.36
CA TRP A 62 12.34 -1.81 1.90
C TRP A 62 13.25 -1.43 3.07
N ARG A 63 12.72 -0.79 4.13
CA ARG A 63 13.50 -0.53 5.34
C ARG A 63 14.01 -1.81 6.01
N ALA A 64 13.17 -2.85 6.11
CA ALA A 64 13.56 -4.12 6.71
C ALA A 64 14.70 -4.80 5.93
N LEU A 65 14.66 -4.74 4.59
CA LEU A 65 15.66 -5.36 3.73
C LEU A 65 16.95 -4.54 3.63
N TYR A 66 16.85 -3.22 3.51
CA TYR A 66 17.99 -2.35 3.25
C TYR A 66 18.52 -1.62 4.49
N GLY A 67 17.85 -1.72 5.64
CA GLY A 67 18.23 -1.06 6.88
C GLY A 67 19.67 -1.33 7.29
N HIS A 68 20.14 -2.58 7.14
CA HIS A 68 21.51 -2.98 7.46
C HIS A 68 22.59 -2.28 6.62
N ARG A 69 22.23 -1.64 5.50
CA ARG A 69 23.18 -0.96 4.60
C ARG A 69 23.48 0.48 5.03
N TYR A 70 22.78 1.00 6.02
CA TYR A 70 22.91 2.38 6.47
C TYR A 70 23.30 2.41 7.94
N SER A 71 24.28 3.26 8.26
CA SER A 71 24.81 3.38 9.62
C SER A 71 23.88 4.16 10.56
N THR A 72 22.98 4.99 10.00
CA THR A 72 22.11 5.88 10.77
C THR A 72 20.67 5.82 10.25
N SER A 73 19.71 6.12 11.13
CA SER A 73 18.29 6.25 10.78
C SER A 73 18.04 7.39 9.80
N GLU A 74 18.82 8.46 9.90
CA GLU A 74 18.67 9.65 9.07
C GLU A 74 19.07 9.37 7.63
N ASP A 75 20.13 8.60 7.41
CA ASP A 75 20.58 8.23 6.07
C ASP A 75 19.63 7.24 5.41
N LEU A 76 19.08 6.29 6.18
CA LEU A 76 18.00 5.41 5.72
C LEU A 76 16.77 6.22 5.29
N PHE A 77 16.34 7.19 6.11
CA PHE A 77 15.18 8.03 5.81
C PHE A 77 15.39 8.88 4.55
N LYS A 78 16.57 9.49 4.37
CA LYS A 78 16.90 10.25 3.15
C LYS A 78 16.78 9.38 1.90
N LYS A 79 17.31 8.16 1.95
CA LYS A 79 17.25 7.23 0.81
C LYS A 79 15.85 6.70 0.56
N GLU A 80 15.08 6.46 1.62
CA GLU A 80 13.67 6.12 1.49
C GLU A 80 12.88 7.27 0.83
N ALA A 81 13.09 8.51 1.27
CA ALA A 81 12.44 9.71 0.73
C ALA A 81 12.84 9.96 -0.74
N ASP A 82 14.08 9.70 -1.12
CA ASP A 82 14.53 9.83 -2.51
C ASP A 82 13.81 8.86 -3.46
N LEU A 83 13.53 7.63 -2.99
CA LEU A 83 12.86 6.59 -3.79
C LEU A 83 11.34 6.72 -3.74
N TRP A 84 10.78 6.83 -2.54
CA TRP A 84 9.35 6.78 -2.25
C TRP A 84 8.71 8.14 -2.03
N GLY A 85 9.47 9.22 -2.04
CA GLY A 85 8.99 10.57 -1.79
C GLY A 85 8.76 10.89 -0.31
N SER A 86 8.67 12.19 -0.04
CA SER A 86 8.35 12.81 1.24
C SER A 86 7.19 13.80 1.04
N ASP A 87 6.85 14.52 2.11
CA ASP A 87 5.96 15.69 2.09
C ASP A 87 6.43 16.80 1.14
N THR A 88 7.74 16.91 0.96
CA THR A 88 8.44 17.97 0.24
C THR A 88 8.91 17.56 -1.15
N LYS A 89 9.01 16.24 -1.43
CA LYS A 89 9.57 15.71 -2.67
C LYS A 89 8.73 14.55 -3.22
N PRO A 90 8.33 14.57 -4.51
CA PRO A 90 7.66 13.43 -5.12
C PRO A 90 8.59 12.23 -5.24
N GLY A 91 8.05 11.03 -5.04
CA GLY A 91 8.81 9.78 -5.19
C GLY A 91 8.98 9.37 -6.66
N GLN A 92 9.95 8.50 -6.92
CA GLN A 92 10.25 7.96 -8.24
C GLN A 92 9.32 6.80 -8.63
N VAL A 93 8.71 6.14 -7.62
CA VAL A 93 7.84 4.97 -7.83
C VAL A 93 6.37 5.39 -7.85
N ALA A 94 5.66 5.02 -8.93
CA ALA A 94 4.21 5.12 -9.05
C ALA A 94 3.57 3.73 -8.92
N LEU A 95 2.49 3.63 -8.13
CA LEU A 95 1.73 2.39 -7.96
C LEU A 95 0.32 2.57 -8.52
N ARG A 96 -0.13 1.60 -9.31
CA ARG A 96 -1.50 1.53 -9.81
C ARG A 96 -2.07 0.18 -9.41
N VAL A 97 -3.26 0.21 -8.83
CA VAL A 97 -3.99 -0.99 -8.43
C VAL A 97 -5.22 -1.09 -9.30
N LYS A 98 -5.41 -2.26 -9.89
CA LYS A 98 -6.63 -2.63 -10.59
C LYS A 98 -7.19 -3.87 -9.90
N VAL A 99 -8.44 -3.78 -9.48
CA VAL A 99 -9.16 -4.92 -8.91
C VAL A 99 -9.75 -5.71 -10.08
N ASP A 100 -9.21 -6.90 -10.33
CA ASP A 100 -9.73 -7.79 -11.36
C ASP A 100 -10.92 -8.62 -10.83
N GLN A 101 -10.88 -9.03 -9.57
CA GLN A 101 -11.94 -9.79 -8.89
C GLN A 101 -12.09 -9.30 -7.44
N LEU A 102 -13.30 -8.85 -7.06
CA LEU A 102 -13.58 -8.35 -5.71
C LEU A 102 -13.78 -9.49 -4.69
N GLY A 103 -14.27 -10.64 -5.16
CA GLY A 103 -14.68 -11.75 -4.30
C GLY A 103 -16.07 -11.55 -3.70
N GLU A 104 -16.43 -12.39 -2.73
CA GLU A 104 -17.72 -12.36 -2.03
C GLU A 104 -17.53 -12.09 -0.54
N LYS A 105 -18.49 -11.38 0.07
CA LYS A 105 -18.52 -11.18 1.53
C LYS A 105 -18.91 -12.50 2.18
N VAL A 106 -17.99 -13.06 2.95
CA VAL A 106 -18.16 -14.33 3.67
C VAL A 106 -18.06 -14.09 5.16
N ALA A 107 -18.94 -14.71 5.94
CA ALA A 107 -18.83 -14.66 7.40
C ALA A 107 -17.60 -15.47 7.84
N TYR A 108 -16.90 -15.02 8.88
CA TYR A 108 -15.71 -15.72 9.38
C TYR A 108 -15.94 -17.21 9.63
N GLY A 109 -17.09 -17.57 10.23
CA GLY A 109 -17.46 -18.96 10.51
C GLY A 109 -17.77 -19.83 9.27
N GLN A 110 -17.91 -19.24 8.09
CA GLN A 110 -18.06 -19.95 6.82
C GLN A 110 -16.69 -20.24 6.18
N VAL A 111 -15.63 -19.51 6.56
CA VAL A 111 -14.27 -19.66 6.02
C VAL A 111 -13.36 -20.43 6.96
N ALA A 112 -13.42 -20.13 8.26
CA ALA A 112 -12.71 -20.90 9.27
C ALA A 112 -13.43 -22.23 9.46
N GLY A 113 -12.73 -23.35 9.21
CA GLY A 113 -13.23 -24.67 9.60
C GLY A 113 -13.61 -24.67 11.08
N LYS A 114 -14.64 -25.45 11.48
CA LYS A 114 -15.06 -25.55 12.89
C LYS A 114 -13.84 -25.79 13.77
N ALA A 115 -13.51 -24.82 14.63
CA ALA A 115 -12.41 -24.93 15.57
C ALA A 115 -12.68 -26.14 16.47
N THR A 116 -12.03 -27.26 16.14
CA THR A 116 -11.98 -28.41 17.01
C THR A 116 -10.76 -28.19 17.90
N PRO A 117 -10.91 -28.11 19.24
CA PRO A 117 -9.77 -27.98 20.12
C PRO A 117 -9.04 -29.33 20.16
N LYS A 118 -8.25 -29.65 19.13
CA LYS A 118 -7.33 -30.78 19.13
C LYS A 118 -6.30 -30.63 18.01
N ALA A 119 -5.04 -30.64 18.44
CA ALA A 119 -3.80 -30.48 17.68
C ALA A 119 -3.49 -29.03 17.27
N GLY A 120 -2.38 -28.52 17.82
CA GLY A 120 -1.70 -27.32 17.31
C GLY A 120 -1.22 -27.52 15.86
N PRO A 121 -0.45 -26.58 15.30
CA PRO A 121 -0.08 -26.61 13.88
C PRO A 121 0.71 -27.89 13.56
N LEU A 122 0.06 -28.87 12.93
CA LEU A 122 0.67 -30.10 12.42
C LEU A 122 1.25 -29.93 11.00
N LEU A 123 1.21 -28.71 10.46
CA LEU A 123 1.77 -28.39 9.15
C LEU A 123 3.06 -27.60 9.34
N GLY A 124 4.17 -28.25 9.00
CA GLY A 124 5.52 -27.70 8.94
C GLY A 124 5.64 -26.57 7.93
N TYR A 125 5.15 -25.40 8.33
CA TYR A 125 5.53 -24.11 7.75
C TYR A 125 6.51 -23.41 8.70
N PHE A 126 7.61 -24.09 9.01
CA PHE A 126 8.92 -23.54 9.34
C PHE A 126 9.97 -24.57 8.93
#